data_AF-A0A3C0CST1-F1
#
_entry.id   AF-A0A3C0CST1-F1
#
_cell.length_a   1.000
_cell.length_b   1.000
_cell.length_c   1.000
_cell.angle_alpha   90.00
_cell.angle_beta   90.00
_cell.angle_gamma   90.00
#
_symmetry.space_group_name_H-M   'P 1'
#
loop_
_entity.id
_entity.type
_entity.pdbx_description
1 polymer ?
#
loop_
_entity_poly.entity_id
_entity_poly.type
_entity_poly.pdbx_seq_one_letter_code
_entity_poly.pdbx_strand_id
1 'polypeptide(L)' 'PKGGPGMREMLFPTASVVGMGLDKDVALLTDGRFSGASRGCCLGHISPEAAEGGNIGLIRDGDIVDIDIPARTIDVRLS' A
#
# COMPACT_ATOMS: atom_id res chain seq x y z
N PRO A 1 3.92 -7.02 -13.52
CA PRO A 1 4.27 -5.62 -13.24
C PRO A 1 4.38 -4.79 -14.52
N LYS A 2 3.31 -4.06 -14.82
CA LYS A 2 3.08 -3.28 -16.04
C LYS A 2 2.78 -1.81 -15.78
N GLY A 3 2.26 -1.42 -14.61
CA GLY A 3 1.89 -0.03 -14.32
C GLY A 3 3.11 0.91 -14.20
N GLY A 4 4.01 0.62 -13.25
CA GLY A 4 5.26 1.38 -13.03
C GLY A 4 6.43 1.04 -13.96
N PRO A 5 6.25 0.09 -14.90
CA PRO A 5 7.15 -1.03 -15.25
C PRO A 5 8.26 -1.43 -14.27
N GLY A 6 8.54 -2.74 -14.19
CA GLY A 6 9.66 -3.25 -13.38
C GLY A 6 9.48 -3.15 -11.86
N MET A 7 8.29 -2.77 -11.39
CA MET A 7 7.88 -2.80 -9.98
C MET A 7 8.91 -2.10 -9.07
N ARG A 8 9.13 -0.79 -9.25
CA ARG A 8 10.22 -0.06 -8.56
C ARG A 8 10.10 -0.17 -7.04
N GLU A 9 11.26 -0.23 -6.37
CA GLU A 9 11.33 -0.03 -4.92
C GLU A 9 11.27 1.44 -4.58
N MET A 10 10.36 1.78 -3.67
CA MET A 10 10.13 3.15 -3.21
C MET A 10 10.65 3.31 -1.77
N LEU A 11 11.58 4.25 -1.59
CA LEU A 11 12.06 4.68 -0.26
C LEU A 11 11.38 5.99 0.19
N PHE A 12 11.09 6.89 -0.74
CA PHE A 12 10.61 8.22 -0.41
C PHE A 12 9.29 8.25 0.36
N PRO A 13 8.25 7.44 0.02
CA PRO A 13 6.98 7.44 0.75
C PRO A 13 7.16 7.01 2.21
N THR A 14 7.92 5.94 2.47
CA THR A 14 8.14 5.42 3.82
C THR A 14 8.98 6.39 4.64
N ALA A 15 10.05 6.96 4.06
CA ALA A 15 10.87 7.96 4.73
C ALA A 15 10.08 9.25 5.07
N SER A 16 9.15 9.66 4.22
CA SER A 16 8.32 10.85 4.46
C SER A 16 7.36 10.66 5.62
N VAL A 17 6.65 9.53 5.67
CA VAL A 17 5.72 9.21 6.78
C VAL A 17 6.48 9.14 8.11
N VAL A 18 7.65 8.51 8.13
CA VAL A 18 8.51 8.46 9.32
C VAL A 18 9.01 9.84 9.71
N GLY A 19 9.46 10.66 8.75
CA GLY A 19 9.92 12.02 9.00
C GLY A 19 8.83 12.95 9.56
N MET A 20 7.57 12.66 9.25
CA MET A 20 6.39 13.33 9.82
C MET A 20 5.96 12.76 11.17
N GLY A 21 6.57 11.66 11.64
CA GLY A 21 6.19 10.98 12.88
C GLY A 21 4.85 10.23 12.81
N LEU A 22 4.38 9.91 11.61
CA LEU A 22 3.07 9.28 11.37
C LEU A 22 3.17 7.77 11.12
N ASP A 23 4.34 7.16 11.37
CA ASP A 23 4.60 5.74 11.09
C ASP A 23 3.75 4.77 11.92
N LYS A 24 3.09 5.26 12.98
CA LYS A 24 2.15 4.49 13.80
C LYS A 24 0.68 4.73 13.46
N ASP A 25 0.39 5.81 12.73
CA ASP A 25 -0.96 6.30 12.49
C ASP A 25 -1.40 6.09 11.03
N VAL A 26 -0.45 5.94 10.11
CA VAL A 26 -0.70 5.82 8.67
C VAL A 26 -0.17 4.49 8.13
N ALA A 27 -1.01 3.77 7.40
CA ALA A 27 -0.62 2.60 6.61
C ALA A 27 -0.31 3.01 5.17
N LEU A 28 0.69 2.37 4.57
CA LEU A 28 1.09 2.55 3.18
C LEU A 28 0.82 1.26 2.39
N LEU A 29 0.12 1.38 1.27
CA LEU A 29 -0.26 0.26 0.39
C LEU A 29 0.21 0.53 -1.04
N THR A 30 0.71 -0.50 -1.73
CA THR A 30 1.10 -0.38 -3.14
C THR A 30 1.12 -1.75 -3.86
N ASP A 31 0.84 -1.75 -5.16
CA ASP A 31 1.12 -2.86 -6.07
C ASP A 31 2.61 -2.91 -6.52
N GLY A 32 3.40 -1.92 -6.09
CA GLY A 32 4.85 -1.87 -6.21
C GLY A 32 5.59 -2.45 -5.00
N ARG A 33 6.78 -1.93 -4.71
CA ARG A 33 7.61 -2.35 -3.57
C ARG A 33 7.98 -1.18 -2.69
N PHE A 34 8.15 -1.45 -1.39
CA PHE A 34 8.80 -0.54 -0.46
C PHE A 34 10.23 -1.01 -0.16
N SER A 35 11.15 -0.07 0.04
CA SER A 35 12.52 -0.39 0.47
C SER A 35 12.58 -0.82 1.94
N GLY A 36 13.60 -1.60 2.31
CA GLY A 36 13.76 -2.24 3.62
C GLY A 36 13.91 -1.31 4.85
N ALA A 37 13.89 0.01 4.67
CA ALA A 37 13.83 0.99 5.77
C ALA A 37 12.40 1.27 6.26
N SER A 38 11.42 0.46 5.84
CA SER A 38 10.01 0.62 6.17
C SER A 38 9.77 0.48 7.69
N ARG A 39 9.15 1.48 8.30
CA ARG A 39 8.61 1.45 9.66
C ARG A 39 7.09 1.63 9.59
N GLY A 40 6.37 1.03 10.52
CA GLY A 40 4.90 1.03 10.49
C GLY A 40 4.30 -0.01 9.54
N CYS A 41 3.03 0.17 9.20
CA CYS A 41 2.30 -0.73 8.30
C CYS A 41 2.59 -0.38 6.83
N CYS A 42 3.54 -1.09 6.20
CA CYS A 42 3.88 -0.92 4.79
C CYS A 42 3.63 -2.23 4.02
N LEU A 43 2.61 -2.25 3.18
CA LEU A 43 2.14 -3.43 2.45
C LEU A 43 2.39 -3.24 0.95
N GLY A 44 3.38 -3.95 0.42
CA GLY A 44 3.70 -3.96 -1.01
C GLY A 44 3.14 -5.21 -1.71
N HIS A 45 3.41 -5.30 -3.02
CA HIS A 45 3.07 -6.45 -3.86
C HIS A 45 1.58 -6.77 -3.96
N ILE A 46 0.70 -5.79 -3.72
CA ILE A 46 -0.74 -5.98 -3.89
C ILE A 46 -1.02 -6.43 -5.32
N SER A 47 -1.74 -7.54 -5.43
CA SER A 47 -1.95 -8.25 -6.69
C SER A 47 -3.43 -8.69 -6.81
N PRO A 48 -4.04 -8.63 -8.01
CA PRO A 48 -3.49 -8.09 -9.26
C PRO A 48 -3.17 -6.59 -9.17
N GLU A 49 -2.19 -6.12 -9.94
CA GLU A 49 -1.80 -4.70 -9.96
C GLU A 49 -2.90 -3.83 -10.60
N ALA A 50 -2.89 -2.53 -10.31
CA ALA A 50 -3.90 -1.60 -10.83
C ALA A 50 -3.97 -1.62 -12.37
N ALA A 51 -2.82 -1.69 -13.03
CA ALA A 51 -2.73 -1.74 -14.49
C ALA A 51 -3.36 -2.99 -15.12
N GLU A 52 -3.54 -4.07 -14.37
CA GLU A 52 -4.22 -5.30 -14.80
C GLU A 52 -5.70 -5.32 -14.41
N GLY A 53 -6.23 -4.20 -13.89
CA GLY A 53 -7.61 -4.13 -13.40
C GLY A 53 -7.81 -4.77 -12.04
N GLY A 54 -6.75 -4.91 -11.23
CA GLY A 54 -6.87 -5.36 -9.85
C GLY A 54 -7.63 -4.37 -8.96
N ASN A 55 -8.21 -4.87 -7.87
CA ASN A 55 -9.07 -4.10 -6.98
C ASN A 55 -8.42 -2.81 -6.44
N ILE A 56 -7.10 -2.80 -6.26
CA ILE A 56 -6.36 -1.61 -5.82
C ILE A 56 -6.54 -0.41 -6.77
N GLY A 57 -6.73 -0.66 -8.07
CA GLY A 57 -6.99 0.39 -9.06
C GLY A 57 -8.42 0.93 -9.04
N LEU A 58 -9.33 0.34 -8.26
CA LEU A 58 -10.73 0.76 -8.13
C LEU A 58 -10.97 1.64 -6.89
N ILE A 59 -10.02 1.68 -5.96
CA ILE A 59 -10.11 2.42 -4.70
C ILE A 59 -10.17 3.93 -4.99
N ARG A 60 -11.00 4.64 -4.23
CA ARG A 60 -11.20 6.08 -4.32
C ARG A 60 -10.92 6.75 -2.97
N ASP A 61 -10.61 8.04 -3.02
CA ASP A 61 -10.44 8.85 -1.81
C ASP A 61 -11.71 8.78 -0.95
N GLY A 62 -11.51 8.47 0.33
CA GLY A 62 -12.59 8.30 1.30
C GLY A 62 -13.06 6.86 1.52
N ASP A 63 -12.64 5.90 0.69
CA ASP A 63 -12.90 4.48 0.94
C ASP A 63 -12.22 4.02 2.24
N ILE A 64 -12.92 3.18 3.01
CA ILE A 64 -12.38 2.61 4.25
C ILE A 64 -11.68 1.30 3.91
N VAL A 65 -10.38 1.23 4.20
CA VAL A 65 -9.55 0.02 4.07
C VAL A 65 -9.30 -0.57 5.45
N ASP A 66 -9.79 -1.79 5.69
CA ASP A 66 -9.51 -2.55 6.89
C ASP A 66 -8.28 -3.44 6.67
N ILE A 67 -7.32 -3.37 7.59
CA ILE A 67 -6.11 -4.20 7.58
C ILE A 67 -6.08 -5.01 8.87
N ASP A 68 -6.22 -6.33 8.76
CA ASP A 68 -6.11 -7.25 9.88
C ASP A 68 -4.84 -8.10 9.75
N ILE A 69 -3.83 -7.78 10.57
CA ILE A 69 -2.54 -8.48 10.55
C ILE A 69 -2.65 -9.92 11.08
N PRO A 70 -3.30 -10.19 12.24
CA PRO A 70 -3.57 -11.55 12.68
C PRO A 70 -4.31 -12.42 11.65
N ALA A 71 -5.38 -11.90 11.03
CA ALA A 71 -6.20 -12.62 10.06
C ALA A 71 -5.56 -12.65 8.66
N ARG A 72 -4.56 -11.79 8.40
CA ARG A 72 -3.87 -11.63 7.12
C ARG A 72 -4.82 -11.19 6.00
N THR A 73 -5.73 -10.29 6.31
CA THR A 73 -6.70 -9.75 5.34
C THR A 73 -6.50 -8.25 5.14
N ILE A 74 -6.85 -7.81 3.93
CA ILE A 74 -6.92 -6.40 3.53
C ILE A 74 -8.22 -6.28 2.74
N ASP A 75 -9.19 -5.57 3.30
CA ASP A 75 -10.53 -5.45 2.74
C ASP A 75 -10.89 -3.97 2.54
N VAL A 76 -11.72 -3.68 1.54
CA VAL A 76 -12.26 -2.34 1.31
C VAL A 76 -13.76 -2.39 1.55
N ARG A 77 -14.27 -1.50 2.41
CA ARG A 77 -15.70 -1.41 2.70
C ARG A 77 -16.42 -0.68 1.58
N LEU A 78 -17.04 -1.46 0.68
CA LEU A 78 -17.86 -0.95 -0.41
C LEU A 78 -19.35 -1.25 -0.13
N SER A 79 -20.23 -0.36 -0.60
CA SER A 79 -21.70 -0.47 -0.46
C SER A 79 -22.33 -1.27 -1.60
#